data_AF-O03509-F1
#
_entry.id   AF-O03509-F1
#
_cell.length_a   1.000
_cell.length_b   1.000
_cell.length_c   1.000
_cell.angle_alpha   90.00
_cell.angle_beta   90.00
_cell.angle_gamma   90.00
#
_symmetry.space_group_name_H-M   'P 1'
#
loop_
_entity.id
_entity.type
_entity.pdbx_description
1 polymer ?
#
loop_
_entity_poly.entity_id
_entity_poly.type
_entity_poly.pdbx_seq_one_letter_code
_entity_poly.pdbx_strand_id
1 'polypeptide(L)'
;MSILIAVAFYTILERKTLSYLQIRKGPNKVGFMGLLQPFSDAIKLFNKSLITPESANNIISYTTPPFSLILTLIILLMIPFYNYSLLDNTHTILLFMILSSLSVYSMLLIGWSSNSK
;
A
#
# COMPACT_ATOMS: atom_id res chain seq x y z
N MET A 1 13.42 -2.69 -4.28
CA MET A 1 13.02 -3.94 -3.59
C MET A 1 12.97 -3.81 -2.07
N SER A 2 13.95 -3.16 -1.42
CA SER A 2 13.96 -2.94 0.04
C SER A 2 12.69 -2.28 0.59
N ILE A 3 12.10 -1.35 -0.16
CA ILE A 3 10.89 -0.62 0.26
C ILE A 3 9.66 -1.51 0.43
N LEU A 4 9.38 -2.43 -0.50
CA LEU A 4 8.21 -3.31 -0.39
C LEU A 4 8.33 -4.22 0.83
N ILE A 5 9.55 -4.68 1.12
CA ILE A 5 9.88 -5.44 2.33
C ILE A 5 9.69 -4.58 3.58
N ALA A 6 10.15 -3.33 3.55
CA ALA A 6 9.97 -2.39 4.66
C ALA A 6 8.48 -2.14 4.96
N VAL A 7 7.64 -1.96 3.93
CA VAL A 7 6.18 -1.80 4.08
C VAL A 7 5.56 -3.07 4.68
N ALA A 8 5.98 -4.26 4.25
CA ALA A 8 5.49 -5.52 4.81
C ALA A 8 5.78 -5.63 6.33
N PHE A 9 6.98 -5.29 6.78
CA PHE A 9 7.32 -5.30 8.20
C PHE A 9 6.69 -4.14 8.99
N TYR A 10 6.45 -3.00 8.34
CA TYR A 10 5.76 -1.87 8.96
C TYR A 10 4.37 -2.27 9.48
N THR A 11 3.65 -3.14 8.77
CA THR A 11 2.34 -3.66 9.24
C THR A 11 2.45 -4.47 10.54
N ILE A 12 3.53 -5.23 10.75
CA ILE A 12 3.75 -5.95 12.01
C ILE A 12 4.05 -4.97 13.13
N LEU A 13 4.89 -3.96 12.85
CA LEU A 13 5.26 -2.92 13.80
C LEU A 13 3.99 -2.23 14.30
N GLU A 14 3.12 -1.79 13.40
CA GLU A 14 1.83 -1.17 13.74
C GLU A 14 0.96 -2.09 14.62
N ARG A 15 0.78 -3.36 14.24
CA ARG A 15 0.00 -4.31 15.06
C ARG A 15 0.59 -4.51 16.45
N LYS A 16 1.93 -4.51 16.58
CA LYS A 16 2.61 -4.66 17.88
C LYS A 16 2.51 -3.40 18.73
N THR A 17 2.71 -2.20 18.17
CA THR A 17 2.61 -0.94 18.93
C THR A 17 1.20 -0.74 19.49
N LEU A 18 0.16 -0.98 18.68
CA LEU A 18 -1.23 -0.95 19.13
C LEU A 18 -1.53 -1.97 20.24
N SER A 19 -0.95 -3.16 20.14
CA SER A 19 -1.15 -4.21 21.14
C SER A 19 -0.47 -3.84 22.48
N TYR A 20 0.73 -3.27 22.43
CA TYR A 20 1.42 -2.78 23.63
C TYR A 20 0.67 -1.65 24.32
N LEU A 21 0.10 -0.70 23.56
CA LEU A 21 -0.77 0.36 24.11
C LEU A 21 -2.03 -0.22 24.78
N GLN A 22 -2.58 -1.29 24.23
CA GLN A 22 -3.80 -1.95 24.73
C GLN A 22 -3.52 -3.04 25.78
N ILE A 23 -2.27 -3.18 26.28
CA ILE A 23 -1.87 -4.18 27.28
C ILE A 23 -2.24 -5.62 26.83
N ARG A 24 -2.14 -5.89 25.52
CA ARG A 24 -2.29 -7.24 24.96
C ARG A 24 -1.07 -7.59 24.12
N LYS A 25 -0.80 -8.90 23.97
CA LYS A 25 0.27 -9.34 23.08
C LYS A 25 -0.20 -9.25 21.63
N GLY A 26 0.62 -8.64 20.79
CA GLY A 26 0.42 -8.62 19.34
C GLY A 26 0.65 -9.98 18.69
N PRO A 27 0.72 -10.05 17.36
CA PRO A 27 0.95 -11.30 16.65
C PRO A 27 2.30 -11.91 17.08
N ASN A 28 2.24 -13.02 17.82
CA ASN A 28 3.41 -13.73 18.35
C ASN A 28 3.47 -15.22 17.92
N LYS A 29 2.44 -15.74 17.24
CA LYS A 29 2.32 -17.17 16.91
C LYS A 29 2.99 -17.57 15.59
N VAL A 30 3.05 -16.67 14.61
CA VAL A 30 3.56 -17.00 13.26
C VAL A 30 5.08 -16.78 13.19
N GLY A 31 5.84 -17.86 13.33
CA GLY A 31 7.31 -17.84 13.33
C GLY A 31 7.93 -17.32 14.62
N PHE A 32 9.23 -16.96 14.58
CA PHE A 32 9.93 -16.39 15.74
C PHE A 32 9.38 -14.99 16.05
N MET A 33 8.70 -14.84 17.20
CA MET A 33 8.11 -13.57 17.67
C MET A 33 7.17 -12.89 16.66
N GLY A 34 6.52 -13.64 15.76
CA GLY A 34 5.57 -13.10 14.78
C GLY A 34 6.18 -12.49 13.51
N LEU A 35 7.48 -12.64 13.26
CA LEU A 35 8.16 -12.04 12.10
C LEU A 35 7.62 -12.53 10.75
N LEU A 36 7.10 -13.76 10.69
CA LEU A 36 6.60 -14.36 9.44
C LEU A 36 5.13 -14.02 9.13
N GLN A 37 4.47 -13.19 9.95
CA GLN A 37 3.09 -12.78 9.76
C GLN A 37 2.77 -12.20 8.35
N PRO A 38 3.54 -11.25 7.78
CA PRO A 38 3.19 -10.63 6.50
C PRO A 38 3.25 -11.62 5.35
N PHE A 39 4.15 -12.61 5.43
CA PHE A 39 4.20 -13.70 4.46
C PHE A 39 2.97 -14.60 4.57
N SER A 40 2.53 -14.94 5.79
CA SER A 40 1.30 -15.71 5.98
C SER A 40 0.05 -14.98 5.48
N ASP A 41 -0.03 -13.67 5.70
CA ASP A 41 -1.16 -12.84 5.25
C ASP A 41 -1.15 -12.75 3.70
N ALA A 42 0.03 -12.62 3.07
CA ALA A 42 0.16 -12.62 1.61
C ALA A 42 -0.27 -13.95 0.99
N ILE A 43 0.23 -15.09 1.49
CA ILE A 43 -0.13 -16.43 1.00
C ILE A 43 -1.64 -16.67 1.16
N LYS A 44 -2.22 -16.23 2.28
CA LYS A 44 -3.66 -16.32 2.51
C LYS A 44 -4.47 -15.54 1.47
N LEU A 45 -4.00 -14.36 1.06
CA LEU A 45 -4.66 -13.55 0.02
C LEU A 45 -4.51 -14.17 -1.37
N PHE A 46 -3.35 -14.73 -1.71
CA PHE A 46 -3.13 -15.41 -2.99
C PHE A 46 -4.02 -16.65 -3.17
N ASN A 47 -4.31 -17.37 -2.08
CA ASN A 47 -5.18 -18.54 -2.13
C ASN A 47 -6.68 -18.21 -2.15
N LYS A 48 -7.06 -16.95 -1.95
CA LYS A 48 -8.46 -16.54 -1.90
C LYS A 48 -9.01 -16.40 -3.32
N SER A 49 -10.16 -17.00 -3.60
CA SER A 49 -10.85 -16.81 -4.88
C SER A 49 -11.24 -15.33 -5.06
N LEU A 50 -11.04 -14.83 -6.28
CA LEU A 50 -11.48 -13.50 -6.66
C LEU A 50 -13.00 -13.51 -6.79
N ILE A 51 -13.69 -12.95 -5.79
CA ILE A 51 -15.14 -12.78 -5.80
C ILE A 51 -15.42 -11.35 -6.25
N THR A 52 -15.84 -11.18 -7.51
CA THR A 52 -16.32 -9.89 -8.01
C THR A 52 -17.80 -9.72 -7.65
N PRO A 53 -18.19 -8.64 -6.96
CA PRO A 53 -19.60 -8.38 -6.70
C PRO A 53 -20.34 -8.06 -8.00
N GLU A 54 -21.56 -8.57 -8.16
CA GLU A 54 -22.35 -8.48 -9.39
C GLU A 54 -22.68 -7.04 -9.81
N SER A 55 -22.74 -6.11 -8.86
CA SER A 55 -23.05 -4.70 -9.12
C SER A 55 -21.83 -3.87 -9.52
N ALA A 56 -20.60 -4.33 -9.30
CA ALA A 56 -19.40 -3.50 -9.50
C ALA A 56 -18.90 -3.49 -10.94
N ASN A 57 -18.22 -2.39 -11.31
CA ASN A 57 -17.51 -2.34 -12.57
C ASN A 57 -16.16 -3.07 -12.48
N ASN A 58 -16.13 -4.31 -12.98
CA ASN A 58 -14.96 -5.19 -12.95
C ASN A 58 -13.70 -4.53 -13.54
N ILE A 59 -13.81 -3.81 -14.66
CA ILE A 59 -12.66 -3.20 -15.34
C ILE A 59 -12.01 -2.14 -14.43
N ILE A 60 -12.83 -1.28 -13.83
CA ILE A 60 -12.35 -0.21 -12.95
C ILE A 60 -11.80 -0.82 -11.66
N SER A 61 -12.47 -1.83 -11.09
CA SER A 61 -12.01 -2.49 -9.85
C SER A 61 -10.65 -3.19 -10.00
N TYR A 62 -10.31 -3.73 -11.17
CA TYR A 62 -9.02 -4.41 -11.37
C TYR A 62 -7.89 -3.45 -11.76
N THR A 63 -8.19 -2.38 -12.50
CA THR A 63 -7.18 -1.43 -12.99
C THR A 63 -6.82 -0.34 -11.98
N THR A 64 -7.72 0.00 -11.06
CA THR A 64 -7.49 1.07 -10.09
C THR A 64 -6.44 0.75 -9.01
N PRO A 65 -6.38 -0.46 -8.40
CA PRO A 65 -5.35 -0.77 -7.40
C PRO A 65 -3.90 -0.74 -7.93
N PRO A 66 -3.58 -1.28 -9.14
CA PRO A 66 -2.22 -1.15 -9.66
C PRO A 66 -1.88 0.30 -10.02
N PHE A 67 -2.85 1.10 -10.49
CA PHE A 67 -2.62 2.52 -10.78
C PHE A 67 -2.24 3.33 -9.54
N SER A 68 -2.94 3.13 -8.41
CA SER A 68 -2.60 3.81 -7.15
C SER A 68 -1.22 3.38 -6.61
N LEU A 69 -0.88 2.10 -6.75
CA LEU A 69 0.44 1.58 -6.38
C LEU A 69 1.56 2.20 -7.24
N ILE A 70 1.35 2.35 -8.55
CA ILE A 70 2.34 2.99 -9.44
C ILE A 70 2.56 4.46 -9.04
N LEU A 71 1.48 5.22 -8.80
CA LEU A 71 1.57 6.62 -8.36
C LEU A 71 2.40 6.79 -7.09
N THR A 72 2.16 5.95 -6.08
CA THR A 72 2.92 6.01 -4.81
C THR A 72 4.40 5.63 -4.98
N LEU A 73 4.72 4.67 -5.85
CA LEU A 73 6.12 4.34 -6.17
C LEU A 73 6.84 5.48 -6.90
N ILE A 74 6.16 6.23 -7.76
CA ILE A 74 6.74 7.41 -8.43
C ILE A 74 7.04 8.51 -7.42
N ILE A 75 6.12 8.77 -6.47
CA ILE A 75 6.36 9.75 -5.40
C ILE A 75 7.61 9.38 -4.59
N LEU A 76 7.81 8.09 -4.31
CA LEU A 76 8.96 7.62 -3.55
C LEU A 76 10.30 7.84 -4.26
N LEU A 77 10.33 7.76 -5.59
CA LEU A 77 11.54 8.01 -6.40
C LEU A 77 12.03 9.47 -6.29
N MET A 78 11.13 10.39 -5.91
CA MET A 78 11.45 11.82 -5.75
C MET A 78 12.16 12.12 -4.44
N ILE A 79 12.05 11.26 -3.43
CA ILE A 79 12.62 11.51 -2.11
C ILE A 79 14.13 11.26 -2.16
N PRO A 80 14.99 12.26 -1.87
CA PRO A 80 16.43 12.05 -1.81
C PRO A 80 16.77 11.25 -0.54
N PHE A 81 17.31 10.04 -0.70
CA PHE A 81 17.84 9.26 0.43
C PHE A 81 19.29 9.63 0.76
N TYR A 82 20.02 10.17 -0.22
CA TYR A 82 21.39 10.65 -0.11
C TYR A 82 21.50 12.01 -0.83
N ASN A 83 22.51 12.23 -1.67
CA ASN A 83 22.79 13.53 -2.28
C ASN A 83 21.86 13.89 -3.44
N TYR A 84 21.34 12.90 -4.16
CA TYR A 84 20.45 13.11 -5.31
C TYR A 84 19.25 12.18 -5.23
N SER A 85 18.08 12.68 -5.63
CA SER A 85 16.91 11.86 -5.92
C SER A 85 17.16 11.05 -7.20
N LEU A 86 16.40 9.96 -7.38
CA LEU A 86 16.53 9.15 -8.60
C LEU A 86 15.99 9.90 -9.83
N LEU A 87 15.01 10.79 -9.60
CA LEU A 87 14.55 11.80 -10.54
C LEU A 87 14.99 13.17 -10.05
N ASP A 88 16.09 13.66 -10.60
CA ASP A 88 16.60 15.00 -10.33
C ASP A 88 16.07 15.97 -11.40
N ASN A 89 14.97 16.64 -11.06
CA ASN A 89 14.37 17.68 -11.88
C ASN A 89 14.47 19.01 -11.13
N THR A 90 14.72 20.11 -11.83
CA THR A 90 14.76 21.46 -11.23
C THR A 90 13.46 21.85 -10.50
N HIS A 91 12.33 21.22 -10.85
CA HIS A 91 11.01 21.45 -10.27
C HIS A 91 10.46 20.23 -9.52
N THR A 92 11.27 19.54 -8.72
CA THR A 92 10.86 18.38 -7.92
C THR A 92 9.62 18.66 -7.03
N ILE A 93 9.55 19.83 -6.40
CA ILE A 93 8.43 20.21 -5.52
C ILE A 93 7.11 20.34 -6.30
N LEU A 94 7.15 20.94 -7.49
CA LEU A 94 5.97 21.07 -8.35
C LEU A 94 5.48 19.68 -8.79
N LEU A 95 6.40 18.81 -9.18
CA LEU A 95 6.10 17.44 -9.60
C LEU A 95 5.48 16.64 -8.45
N PHE A 96 5.98 16.79 -7.22
CA PHE A 96 5.38 16.20 -6.03
C PHE A 96 3.92 16.66 -5.85
N MET A 97 3.64 17.95 -6.00
CA MET A 97 2.27 18.48 -5.89
C MET A 97 1.35 17.89 -6.95
N ILE A 98 1.80 17.78 -8.20
CA ILE A 98 1.01 17.19 -9.31
C ILE A 98 0.72 15.70 -9.06
N LEU A 99 1.72 14.93 -8.62
CA LEU A 99 1.51 13.52 -8.29
C LEU A 99 0.58 13.32 -7.10
N SER A 100 0.68 14.20 -6.09
CA SER A 100 -0.19 14.14 -4.92
C SER A 100 -1.65 14.39 -5.31
N SER A 101 -1.94 15.34 -6.20
CA SER A 101 -3.30 15.56 -6.69
C SER A 101 -3.79 14.43 -7.60
N LEU A 102 -2.91 13.82 -8.40
CA LEU A 102 -3.22 12.63 -9.19
C LEU A 102 -3.64 11.43 -8.33
N SER A 103 -3.03 11.26 -7.15
CA SER A 103 -3.37 10.17 -6.24
C SER A 103 -4.82 10.21 -5.74
N VAL A 104 -5.42 11.40 -5.61
CA VAL A 104 -6.82 11.58 -5.22
C VAL A 104 -7.77 10.99 -6.27
N TYR A 105 -7.46 11.14 -7.56
CA TYR A 105 -8.28 10.55 -8.62
C TYR A 105 -8.31 9.03 -8.57
N SER A 106 -7.18 8.39 -8.22
CA SER A 106 -7.13 6.94 -8.04
C SER A 106 -8.07 6.47 -6.92
N MET A 107 -8.16 7.24 -5.83
CA MET A 107 -9.07 6.95 -4.70
C MET A 107 -10.55 7.14 -5.08
N LEU A 108 -10.87 8.20 -5.84
CA LEU A 108 -12.23 8.45 -6.31
C LEU A 108 -12.71 7.35 -7.27
N LEU A 109 -11.85 6.87 -8.16
CA LEU A 109 -12.18 5.79 -9.09
C LEU A 109 -12.48 4.46 -8.36
N ILE A 110 -11.77 4.16 -7.27
CA ILE A 110 -12.07 3.00 -6.43
C ILE A 110 -13.48 3.12 -5.85
N GLY A 111 -13.84 4.30 -5.32
CA GLY A 111 -15.17 4.55 -4.76
C GLY A 111 -16.29 4.44 -5.80
N TRP A 112 -16.05 4.89 -7.03
CA TRP A 112 -17.04 4.75 -8.10
C TRP A 112 -17.19 3.30 -8.59
N SER A 113 -16.14 2.49 -8.49
CA SER A 113 -16.17 1.09 -8.96
C SER A 113 -17.18 0.19 -8.22
N SER A 114 -17.49 0.49 -6.95
CA SER A 114 -18.31 -0.38 -6.11
C SER A 114 -19.81 -0.27 -6.35
N ASN A 115 -20.28 0.72 -7.13
CA ASN A 115 -21.70 0.94 -7.46
C ASN A 115 -22.65 0.79 -6.24
N SER A 116 -22.14 1.12 -5.05
CA SER A 116 -22.83 1.05 -3.77
C SER A 116 -23.01 2.48 -3.28
N LYS A 117 -24.26 2.87 -3.00
CA LYS A 117 -24.56 4.15 -2.34
C LYS A 117 -24.08 4.16 -0.89
#